data_AF-A0A8S3XD27-F1
#
_entry.id   AF-A0A8S3XD27-F1
#
_cell.length_a   1.000
_cell.length_b   1.000
_cell.length_c   1.000
_cell.angle_alpha   90.00
_cell.angle_beta   90.00
_cell.angle_gamma   90.00
#
_symmetry.space_group_name_H-M   'P 1'
#
loop_
_entity.id
_entity.type
_entity.pdbx_description
1 polymer ?
#
loop_
_entity_poly.entity_id
_entity_poly.type
_entity_poly.pdbx_seq_one_letter_code
_entity_poly.pdbx_strand_id
1 'polypeptide(L)'
;MDLPVVVDSNEDEIVSHELEQMRSILEEAILERTERIDDLKQKIAAWGKRIRRFTERSRRFNQNRLFQSDQKRLYKSLERPKVCGAGQGPDQADIIAFWRGLWSEPVNHSEGPWMKVAASQGASVTPMDPITITPEDVAEAVRRAPN
;
A
#
# COMPACT_ATOMS: atom_id res chain seq x y z
N MET A 1 59.80 -34.33 -54.95
CA MET A 1 58.77 -35.38 -55.09
C MET A 1 57.93 -35.28 -53.84
N ASP A 2 56.88 -34.45 -53.89
CA ASP A 2 55.95 -34.28 -52.76
C ASP A 2 54.80 -35.26 -52.92
N LEU A 3 54.62 -36.12 -51.90
CA LEU A 3 53.45 -37.00 -51.80
C LEU A 3 52.28 -36.18 -51.25
N PRO A 4 51.07 -36.30 -51.83
CA PRO A 4 49.91 -35.59 -51.31
C PRO A 4 49.45 -36.27 -50.01
N VAL A 5 49.39 -35.48 -48.93
CA VAL A 5 48.73 -35.88 -47.69
C VAL A 5 47.22 -35.89 -47.97
N VAL A 6 46.69 -37.08 -48.20
CA VAL A 6 45.23 -37.30 -48.18
C VAL A 6 44.84 -37.22 -46.71
N VAL A 7 44.38 -36.05 -46.29
CA VAL A 7 43.70 -35.89 -45.00
C VAL A 7 42.32 -36.53 -45.15
N ASP A 8 42.07 -37.49 -44.27
CA ASP A 8 41.00 -38.47 -44.33
C ASP A 8 39.64 -37.79 -44.10
N SER A 9 38.88 -37.55 -45.17
CA SER A 9 37.56 -36.87 -45.11
C SER A 9 36.54 -37.59 -44.25
N ASN A 10 36.80 -38.85 -43.90
CA ASN A 10 35.96 -39.67 -43.05
C ASN A 10 36.12 -39.34 -41.56
N GLU A 11 37.31 -38.86 -41.14
CA GLU A 11 37.58 -38.46 -39.75
C GLU A 11 36.86 -37.15 -39.40
N ASP A 12 36.80 -36.20 -40.34
CA ASP A 12 36.09 -34.92 -40.15
C ASP A 12 34.57 -35.10 -39.99
N GLU A 13 33.98 -36.07 -40.69
CA GLU A 13 32.54 -36.38 -40.63
C GLU A 13 32.18 -37.10 -39.30
N ILE A 14 33.07 -37.98 -38.82
CA ILE A 14 32.94 -38.64 -37.50
C ILE A 14 33.03 -37.59 -36.38
N VAL A 15 34.02 -36.69 -36.44
CA VAL A 15 34.19 -35.62 -35.44
C VAL A 15 33.00 -34.67 -35.46
N SER A 16 32.45 -34.33 -36.63
CA SER A 16 31.24 -33.50 -36.73
C SER A 16 30.02 -34.16 -36.07
N HIS A 17 29.80 -35.45 -36.32
CA HIS A 17 28.70 -36.19 -35.74
C HIS A 17 28.85 -36.36 -34.22
N GLU A 18 30.05 -36.61 -33.72
CA GLU A 18 30.33 -36.66 -32.28
C GLU A 18 30.08 -35.29 -31.61
N LEU A 19 30.46 -34.19 -32.26
CA LEU A 19 30.19 -32.84 -31.77
C LEU A 19 28.69 -32.52 -31.74
N GLU A 20 27.92 -32.98 -32.71
CA GLU A 20 26.45 -32.83 -32.71
C GLU A 20 25.80 -33.67 -31.60
N GLN A 21 26.26 -34.90 -31.38
CA GLN A 21 25.80 -35.72 -30.26
C GLN A 21 26.11 -35.09 -28.90
N MET A 22 27.33 -34.57 -28.73
CA MET A 22 27.71 -33.87 -27.50
C MET A 22 26.88 -32.60 -27.28
N ARG A 23 26.59 -31.83 -28.34
CA ARG A 23 25.71 -30.65 -28.27
C ARG A 23 24.29 -31.04 -27.84
N SER A 24 23.73 -32.09 -28.43
CA SER A 24 22.40 -32.60 -28.08
C SER A 24 22.31 -32.99 -26.59
N ILE A 25 23.29 -33.74 -26.09
CA ILE A 25 23.36 -34.15 -24.68
C ILE A 25 23.48 -32.91 -23.76
N LEU A 26 24.29 -31.93 -24.16
CA LEU A 26 24.45 -30.69 -23.39
C LEU A 26 23.15 -29.87 -23.35
N GLU A 27 22.44 -29.77 -24.47
CA GLU A 27 21.15 -29.06 -24.54
C GLU A 27 20.10 -29.73 -23.66
N GLU A 28 20.02 -31.07 -23.69
CA GLU A 28 19.13 -31.86 -22.83
C GLU A 28 19.45 -31.64 -21.34
N ALA A 29 20.74 -31.72 -20.97
CA ALA A 29 21.18 -31.52 -19.59
C ALA A 29 20.93 -30.08 -19.08
N ILE A 30 21.08 -29.07 -19.97
CA ILE A 30 20.75 -27.68 -19.65
C ILE A 30 19.24 -27.54 -19.42
N LEU A 31 18.42 -28.11 -20.30
CA LEU A 31 16.97 -28.05 -20.19
C LEU A 31 16.50 -28.66 -18.86
N GLU A 32 16.92 -29.89 -18.54
CA GLU A 32 16.57 -30.56 -17.28
C GLU A 32 16.95 -29.71 -16.06
N ARG A 33 18.16 -29.11 -16.08
CA ARG A 33 18.62 -28.25 -15.00
C ARG A 33 17.77 -26.99 -14.86
N THR A 34 17.37 -26.37 -15.97
CA THR A 34 16.53 -25.16 -15.95
C THR A 34 15.14 -25.46 -15.43
N GLU A 35 14.52 -26.57 -15.87
CA GLU A 35 13.22 -27.03 -15.37
C GLU A 35 13.26 -27.27 -13.87
N ARG A 36 14.32 -27.94 -13.39
CA ARG A 36 14.49 -28.19 -11.96
C ARG A 36 14.63 -26.91 -11.15
N ILE A 37 15.35 -25.92 -11.67
CA ILE A 37 15.48 -24.61 -11.03
C ILE A 37 14.12 -23.90 -10.99
N ASP A 38 13.36 -23.94 -12.07
CA ASP A 38 12.07 -23.26 -12.14
C ASP A 38 11.02 -23.91 -11.24
N ASP A 39 11.01 -25.23 -11.13
CA ASP A 39 10.24 -25.97 -10.12
C ASP A 39 10.54 -25.49 -8.69
N LEU A 40 11.82 -25.33 -8.36
CA LEU A 40 12.24 -24.85 -7.05
C LEU A 40 11.82 -23.40 -6.81
N LYS A 41 11.97 -22.52 -7.80
CA LYS A 41 11.49 -21.13 -7.72
C LYS A 41 9.97 -21.07 -7.51
N GLN A 42 9.20 -21.88 -8.25
CA GLN A 42 7.75 -21.96 -8.12
C GLN A 42 7.36 -22.41 -6.71
N LYS A 43 8.02 -23.44 -6.17
CA LYS A 43 7.80 -23.92 -4.79
C LYS A 43 8.09 -22.81 -3.79
N ILE A 44 9.26 -22.16 -3.87
CA ILE A 44 9.64 -21.07 -2.97
C ILE A 44 8.61 -19.93 -3.02
N ALA A 45 8.18 -19.54 -4.22
CA ALA A 45 7.16 -18.51 -4.40
C ALA A 45 5.80 -18.92 -3.80
N ALA A 46 5.38 -20.18 -3.95
CA ALA A 46 4.16 -20.69 -3.37
C ALA A 46 4.21 -20.69 -1.82
N TRP A 47 5.33 -21.13 -1.24
CA TRP A 47 5.57 -21.09 0.20
C TRP A 47 5.58 -19.65 0.74
N GLY A 48 6.28 -18.73 0.05
CA GLY A 48 6.28 -17.31 0.40
C GLY A 48 4.89 -16.70 0.40
N LYS A 49 4.07 -17.00 -0.62
CA LYS A 49 2.66 -16.58 -0.69
C LYS A 49 1.84 -17.17 0.47
N ARG A 50 2.05 -18.44 0.83
CA ARG A 50 1.35 -19.10 1.94
C ARG A 50 1.67 -18.45 3.28
N ILE A 51 2.95 -18.19 3.54
CA ILE A 51 3.40 -17.48 4.76
C ILE A 51 2.76 -16.09 4.83
N ARG A 52 2.84 -15.32 3.74
CA ARG A 52 2.24 -13.98 3.67
C ARG A 52 0.73 -14.00 3.94
N ARG A 53 -0.01 -14.93 3.33
CA ARG A 53 -1.45 -15.08 3.59
C ARG A 53 -1.74 -15.39 5.05
N PHE A 54 -0.94 -16.26 5.66
CA PHE A 54 -1.10 -16.61 7.07
C PHE A 54 -0.83 -15.41 7.99
N THR A 55 0.26 -14.67 7.76
CA THR A 55 0.59 -13.50 8.57
C THR A 55 -0.45 -12.39 8.41
N GLU A 56 -0.91 -12.11 7.19
CA GLU A 56 -1.97 -11.13 6.94
C GLU A 56 -3.29 -11.54 7.61
N ARG A 57 -3.69 -12.82 7.50
CA ARG A 57 -4.89 -13.34 8.15
C ARG A 57 -4.82 -13.18 9.67
N SER A 58 -3.72 -13.60 10.28
CA SER A 58 -3.52 -13.51 11.73
C SER A 58 -3.50 -12.06 12.20
N ARG A 59 -2.86 -11.16 11.43
CA ARG A 59 -2.89 -9.72 11.70
C ARG A 59 -4.32 -9.17 11.68
N ARG A 60 -5.08 -9.42 10.61
CA ARG A 60 -6.47 -8.96 10.48
C ARG A 60 -7.36 -9.52 11.60
N PHE A 61 -7.21 -10.80 11.94
CA PHE A 61 -7.95 -11.41 13.04
C PHE A 61 -7.68 -10.68 14.36
N ASN A 62 -6.41 -10.44 14.69
CA ASN A 62 -6.04 -9.73 15.92
C ASN A 62 -6.54 -8.28 15.92
N GLN A 63 -6.40 -7.56 14.80
CA GLN A 63 -6.88 -6.18 14.66
C GLN A 63 -8.40 -6.10 14.79
N ASN A 64 -9.15 -7.01 14.15
CA ASN A 64 -10.61 -7.05 14.24
C ASN A 64 -11.08 -7.38 15.66
N ARG A 65 -10.42 -8.34 16.32
CA ARG A 65 -10.72 -8.66 17.72
C ARG A 65 -10.49 -7.43 18.61
N LEU A 66 -9.38 -6.73 18.40
CA LEU A 66 -9.06 -5.51 19.14
C LEU A 66 -10.04 -4.38 18.81
N PHE A 67 -10.51 -4.26 17.57
CA PHE A 67 -11.55 -3.30 17.19
C PHE A 67 -12.87 -3.56 17.94
N GLN A 68 -13.24 -4.81 18.14
CA GLN A 68 -14.45 -5.17 18.87
C GLN A 68 -14.32 -4.99 20.39
N SER A 69 -13.14 -5.29 20.96
CA SER A 69 -12.95 -5.26 22.41
C SER A 69 -12.40 -3.94 22.96
N ASP A 70 -11.44 -3.32 22.26
CA ASP A 70 -10.68 -2.14 22.71
C ASP A 70 -10.15 -1.32 21.52
N GLN A 71 -11.03 -0.48 20.97
CA GLN A 71 -10.73 0.38 19.83
C GLN A 71 -9.57 1.34 20.14
N LYS A 72 -9.46 1.83 21.38
CA LYS A 72 -8.40 2.77 21.79
C LYS A 72 -7.03 2.13 21.64
N ARG A 73 -6.87 0.87 22.06
CA ARG A 73 -5.62 0.12 21.85
C ARG A 73 -5.32 -0.13 20.39
N LEU A 74 -6.34 -0.43 19.57
CA LEU A 74 -6.14 -0.59 18.14
C LEU A 74 -5.61 0.70 17.51
N TYR A 75 -6.27 1.83 17.73
CA TYR A 75 -5.85 3.11 17.15
C TYR A 75 -4.45 3.51 17.61
N LYS A 76 -4.12 3.36 18.90
CA LYS A 76 -2.74 3.54 19.40
C LYS A 76 -1.71 2.64 18.70
N SER A 77 -2.08 1.42 18.33
CA SER A 77 -1.19 0.51 17.60
C SER A 77 -1.03 0.87 16.12
N LEU A 78 -2.00 1.60 15.55
CA LEU A 78 -1.99 2.10 14.18
C LEU A 78 -1.33 3.47 14.05
N GLU A 79 -1.27 4.24 15.15
CA GLU A 79 -0.45 5.43 15.26
C GLU A 79 1.00 5.06 14.92
N ARG A 80 1.53 5.68 13.86
CA ARG A 80 2.97 5.62 13.61
C ARG A 80 3.68 6.27 14.79
N PRO A 81 4.89 5.82 15.18
CA PRO A 81 5.71 6.57 16.13
C PRO A 81 5.73 8.01 15.66
N LYS A 82 5.35 8.93 16.56
CA LYS A 82 5.12 10.33 16.25
C LYS A 82 6.27 10.85 15.39
N VAL A 83 5.99 11.10 14.11
CA VAL A 83 6.71 12.11 13.32
C VAL A 83 6.17 13.49 13.70
N CYS A 84 5.67 13.66 14.93
CA CYS A 84 5.77 14.95 15.57
C CYS A 84 7.27 15.08 15.87
N GLY A 85 8.00 15.69 14.93
CA GLY A 85 9.36 16.09 15.19
C GLY A 85 9.40 16.78 16.56
N ALA A 86 10.50 16.61 17.27
CA ALA A 86 10.82 17.37 18.48
C ALA A 86 11.03 18.87 18.17
N GLY A 87 10.25 19.43 17.24
CA GLY A 87 10.17 20.84 16.93
C GLY A 87 9.10 21.46 17.82
N GLN A 88 9.44 22.61 18.39
CA GLN A 88 8.51 23.52 19.02
C GLN A 88 7.29 23.70 18.10
N GLY A 89 6.08 23.54 18.65
CA GLY A 89 4.85 23.78 17.89
C GLY A 89 4.80 25.21 17.33
N PRO A 90 3.97 25.47 16.31
CA PRO A 90 3.83 26.82 15.76
C PRO A 90 3.43 27.81 16.86
N ASP A 91 3.92 29.04 16.76
CA ASP A 91 3.63 30.08 17.75
C ASP A 91 2.13 30.42 17.76
N GLN A 92 1.63 30.90 18.89
CA GLN A 92 0.23 31.28 19.05
C GLN A 92 -0.17 32.35 18.03
N ALA A 93 0.72 33.29 17.72
CA ALA A 93 0.48 34.32 16.71
C ALA A 93 0.27 33.71 15.31
N ASP A 94 1.07 32.69 14.94
CA ASP A 94 0.98 32.02 13.64
C ASP A 94 -0.34 31.24 13.51
N ILE A 95 -0.76 30.56 14.58
CA ILE A 95 -2.04 29.84 14.62
C ILE A 95 -3.21 30.82 14.43
N ILE A 96 -3.19 31.93 15.16
CA ILE A 96 -4.25 32.95 15.08
C ILE A 96 -4.26 33.59 13.69
N ALA A 97 -3.10 33.93 13.13
CA ALA A 97 -3.00 34.52 11.80
C ALA A 97 -3.51 33.57 10.72
N PHE A 98 -3.18 32.28 10.82
CA PHE A 98 -3.66 31.24 9.91
C PHE A 98 -5.20 31.13 9.90
N TRP A 99 -5.80 30.92 11.08
CA TRP A 99 -7.26 30.78 11.19
C TRP A 99 -7.99 32.07 10.87
N ARG A 100 -7.43 33.23 11.26
CA ARG A 100 -7.96 34.53 10.87
C ARG A 100 -7.91 34.69 9.36
N GLY A 101 -6.83 34.35 8.68
CA GLY A 101 -6.74 34.43 7.21
C GLY A 101 -7.81 33.58 6.53
N LEU A 102 -8.02 32.35 7.01
CA LEU A 102 -9.03 31.45 6.45
C LEU A 102 -10.47 31.97 6.59
N TRP A 103 -10.78 32.68 7.68
CA TRP A 103 -12.14 33.17 7.95
C TRP A 103 -12.38 34.64 7.63
N SER A 104 -11.33 35.44 7.47
CA SER A 104 -11.46 36.88 7.21
C SER A 104 -11.62 37.20 5.73
N GLU A 105 -11.15 36.31 4.84
CA GLU A 105 -11.30 36.49 3.41
C GLU A 105 -12.57 35.77 2.93
N PRO A 106 -13.64 36.51 2.55
CA PRO A 106 -14.79 35.89 1.92
C PRO A 106 -14.38 35.39 0.53
N VAL A 107 -14.15 34.09 0.41
CA VAL A 107 -13.90 33.43 -0.86
C VAL A 107 -15.23 33.02 -1.48
N ASN A 108 -15.52 33.54 -2.67
CA ASN A 108 -16.64 33.06 -3.46
C ASN A 108 -16.28 31.71 -4.09
N HIS A 109 -16.79 30.63 -3.51
CA HIS A 109 -16.67 29.31 -4.09
C HIS A 109 -17.68 29.14 -5.24
N SER A 110 -17.25 28.53 -6.35
CA SER A 110 -18.18 28.15 -7.40
C SER A 110 -19.06 27.00 -6.90
N GLU A 111 -20.37 27.22 -6.89
CA GLU A 111 -21.31 26.18 -6.48
C GLU A 111 -21.30 25.03 -7.50
N GLY A 112 -20.93 23.83 -7.03
CA GLY A 112 -21.00 22.63 -7.84
C GLY A 112 -22.45 22.21 -8.10
N PRO A 113 -22.76 21.52 -9.22
CA PRO A 113 -24.10 21.04 -9.53
C PRO A 113 -24.75 20.21 -8.41
N TRP A 114 -23.93 19.54 -7.59
CA TRP A 114 -24.36 18.72 -6.46
C TRP A 114 -25.00 19.54 -5.32
N MET A 115 -24.67 20.83 -5.15
CA MET A 115 -25.30 21.66 -4.12
C MET A 115 -26.79 21.87 -4.39
N LYS A 116 -27.17 22.01 -5.66
CA LYS A 116 -28.60 22.10 -6.06
C LYS A 116 -29.35 20.80 -5.75
N VAL A 117 -28.69 19.66 -5.96
CA VAL A 117 -29.23 18.35 -5.62
C VAL A 117 -29.41 18.23 -4.11
N ALA A 118 -28.40 18.58 -3.32
CA ALA A 118 -28.49 18.56 -1.86
C ALA A 118 -29.57 19.51 -1.33
N ALA A 119 -29.69 20.72 -1.87
CA ALA A 119 -30.73 21.68 -1.51
C ALA A 119 -32.13 21.15 -1.84
N SER A 120 -32.32 20.52 -3.02
CA SER A 120 -33.59 19.90 -3.39
C SER A 120 -33.98 18.71 -2.49
N GLN A 121 -32.99 17.93 -2.04
CA GLN A 121 -33.22 16.82 -1.10
C GLN A 121 -33.58 17.32 0.30
N GLY A 122 -33.01 18.46 0.71
CA GLY A 122 -33.29 19.12 1.98
C GLY A 122 -34.54 20.00 1.97
N ALA A 123 -35.13 20.30 0.82
CA ALA A 123 -36.30 21.19 0.71
C ALA A 123 -37.55 20.66 1.41
N SER A 124 -37.64 19.35 1.66
CA SER A 124 -38.72 18.72 2.42
C SER A 124 -38.46 18.70 3.93
N VAL A 125 -37.25 19.07 4.38
CA VAL A 125 -36.88 19.06 5.80
C VAL A 125 -37.31 20.39 6.43
N THR A 126 -38.05 20.28 7.53
CA THR A 126 -38.45 21.46 8.32
C THR A 126 -37.21 22.16 8.86
N PRO A 127 -37.08 23.49 8.69
CA PRO A 127 -35.98 24.25 9.27
C PRO A 127 -35.94 24.04 10.79
N MET A 128 -34.74 23.85 11.32
CA MET A 128 -34.55 23.76 12.77
C MET A 128 -34.86 25.12 13.41
N ASP A 129 -35.54 25.09 14.55
CA ASP A 129 -35.84 26.30 15.31
C ASP A 129 -34.56 27.06 15.70
N PRO A 130 -34.61 28.40 15.84
CA PRO A 130 -33.45 29.19 16.22
C PRO A 130 -32.91 28.74 17.58
N ILE A 131 -31.67 28.22 17.60
CA ILE A 131 -30.99 27.86 18.85
C ILE A 131 -30.40 29.14 19.45
N THR A 132 -30.89 29.52 20.63
CA THR A 132 -30.31 30.61 21.41
C THR A 132 -29.39 30.03 22.47
N ILE A 133 -28.07 30.19 22.31
CA ILE A 133 -27.08 29.72 23.28
C ILE A 133 -26.99 30.75 24.41
N THR A 134 -27.31 30.31 25.62
CA THR A 134 -27.26 31.14 26.83
C THR A 134 -25.91 30.99 27.55
N PRO A 135 -25.55 31.94 28.44
CA PRO A 135 -24.32 31.82 29.24
C PRO A 135 -24.28 30.55 30.09
N GLU A 136 -25.43 30.12 30.60
CA GLU A 136 -25.60 28.86 31.33
C GLU A 136 -25.22 27.62 30.50
N ASP A 137 -25.60 27.58 29.22
CA ASP A 137 -25.25 26.46 28.31
C ASP A 137 -23.73 26.32 28.16
N VAL A 138 -23.05 27.46 28.06
CA VAL A 138 -21.58 27.52 27.96
C VAL A 138 -20.94 27.06 29.27
N ALA A 139 -21.45 27.55 30.41
CA ALA A 139 -20.94 27.17 31.72
C ALA A 139 -21.12 25.66 32.01
N GLU A 140 -22.25 25.08 31.59
CA GLU A 140 -22.50 23.65 31.74
C GLU A 140 -21.64 22.80 30.81
N ALA A 141 -21.44 23.23 29.56
CA ALA A 141 -20.56 22.55 28.62
C ALA A 141 -19.11 22.51 29.14
N VAL A 142 -18.61 23.64 29.68
CA VAL A 142 -17.27 23.71 30.27
C VAL A 142 -17.15 22.81 31.50
N ARG A 143 -18.18 22.74 32.35
CA ARG A 143 -18.19 21.87 33.54
C ARG A 143 -18.17 20.38 33.19
N ARG A 144 -18.81 20.00 32.08
CA ARG A 144 -18.85 18.62 31.57
C ARG A 144 -17.62 18.23 30.76
N ALA A 145 -16.81 19.20 30.34
CA ALA A 145 -15.56 18.91 29.65
C ALA A 145 -14.58 18.25 30.63
N PRO A 146 -14.04 17.05 30.31
CA PRO A 146 -12.99 16.47 31.11
C PRO A 146 -11.72 17.33 31.00
N ASN A 147 -11.14 17.68 32.15
CA ASN A 147 -9.85 18.36 32.25
C ASN A 147 -8.72 17.54 31.62
#